data_AF-A0A2N3ID18-F1
#
_entry.id   AF-A0A2N3ID18-F1
#
_cell.length_a   1.000
_cell.length_b   1.000
_cell.length_c   1.000
_cell.angle_alpha   90.00
_cell.angle_beta   90.00
_cell.angle_gamma   90.00
#
_symmetry.space_group_name_H-M   'P 1'
#
loop_
_entity.id
_entity.type
_entity.pdbx_description
1 polymer ?
#
loop_
_entity_poly.entity_id
_entity_poly.type
_entity_poly.pdbx_seq_one_letter_code
_entity_poly.pdbx_strand_id
1 'polypeptide(L)'
;MIMKTPIVLIKPILIMALVILSVAGTMAQRNVDVVTLKNGNVLKGKIVRQVPGEFIELETRDKNFWKFDMEDIADIRFEAKRMQKTAKDSLPMKNEGMFYEVRMGALIGNKDNKNNAPFSMLLSGSYLLKNGISLGAGVGYESFDEAQMPLFGEIKYYTRIKGIKSFLFCQSGYSFALEDKDEQNYYYGNNDIDSKGGWLINPGIGFVLGNSSKTNFTLNIGYRFQKMEQKWHNTYTDDTEYLRNEINRLSIHVGIIF
;
A
#
# COMPACT_ATOMS: atom_id res chain seq x y z
N MET A 1 -32.64 -1.44 -23.51
CA MET A 1 -31.88 -0.65 -22.51
C MET A 1 -32.31 -1.12 -21.13
N ILE A 2 -31.60 -2.11 -20.58
CA ILE A 2 -31.81 -2.61 -19.21
C ILE A 2 -30.47 -2.39 -18.53
N MET A 3 -30.39 -1.40 -17.64
CA MET A 3 -29.25 -1.23 -16.74
C MET A 3 -29.09 -2.52 -15.92
N LYS A 4 -28.10 -3.35 -16.26
CA LYS A 4 -27.65 -4.40 -15.35
C LYS A 4 -27.08 -3.70 -14.10
N THR A 5 -27.65 -4.07 -12.98
CA THR A 5 -27.58 -3.45 -11.65
C THR A 5 -26.15 -3.14 -11.15
N PRO A 6 -25.92 -2.00 -10.47
CA PRO A 6 -24.65 -1.68 -9.78
C PRO A 6 -24.39 -2.54 -8.52
N ILE A 7 -25.27 -3.49 -8.20
CA ILE A 7 -25.27 -4.25 -6.94
C ILE A 7 -24.12 -5.26 -6.83
N VAL A 8 -23.58 -5.74 -7.96
CA VAL A 8 -22.51 -6.76 -7.96
C VAL A 8 -21.15 -6.15 -7.59
N LEU A 9 -20.90 -4.89 -7.97
CA LEU A 9 -19.65 -4.16 -7.67
C LEU A 9 -19.58 -3.63 -6.23
N ILE A 10 -20.74 -3.43 -5.57
CA ILE A 10 -20.80 -2.88 -4.21
C ILE A 10 -20.20 -3.86 -3.18
N LYS A 11 -20.42 -5.18 -3.35
CA LYS A 11 -19.92 -6.20 -2.42
C LYS A 11 -18.39 -6.26 -2.34
N PRO A 12 -17.61 -6.35 -3.45
CA PRO A 12 -16.15 -6.37 -3.38
C PRO A 12 -15.58 -5.03 -2.89
N ILE A 13 -16.18 -3.89 -3.25
CA ILE A 13 -15.78 -2.56 -2.74
C ILE A 13 -15.99 -2.47 -1.23
N LEU A 14 -17.10 -3.00 -0.71
CA LEU A 14 -17.38 -3.05 0.74
C LEU A 14 -16.40 -3.95 1.48
N ILE A 15 -16.03 -5.10 0.93
CA ILE A 15 -15.05 -6.00 1.53
C ILE A 15 -13.67 -5.33 1.56
N MET A 16 -13.27 -4.68 0.46
CA MET A 16 -12.02 -3.91 0.42
C MET A 16 -12.01 -2.75 1.43
N ALA A 17 -13.11 -1.99 1.53
CA ALA A 17 -13.26 -0.94 2.52
C ALA A 17 -13.21 -1.48 3.95
N LEU A 18 -13.85 -2.62 4.23
CA LEU A 18 -13.84 -3.27 5.55
C LEU A 18 -12.42 -3.71 5.95
N VAL A 19 -11.65 -4.26 5.00
CA VAL A 19 -10.24 -4.63 5.23
C VAL A 19 -9.41 -3.38 5.54
N ILE A 20 -9.56 -2.29 4.77
CA ILE A 20 -8.85 -1.02 5.02
C ILE A 20 -9.21 -0.42 6.39
N LEU A 21 -10.49 -0.41 6.77
CA LEU A 21 -10.95 0.11 8.06
C LEU A 21 -10.45 -0.73 9.25
N SER A 22 -10.36 -2.05 9.11
CA SER A 22 -9.88 -2.93 10.18
C SER A 22 -8.40 -2.69 10.53
N VAL A 23 -7.58 -2.31 9.55
CA VAL A 23 -6.15 -2.03 9.76
C VAL A 23 -5.94 -0.64 10.39
N ALA A 24 -6.73 0.36 9.98
CA ALA A 24 -6.64 1.73 10.52
C ALA A 24 -6.92 1.82 12.04
N GLY A 25 -7.78 0.95 12.58
CA GLY A 25 -8.16 0.95 14.00
C GLY A 25 -7.03 0.62 14.99
N THR A 26 -5.90 0.05 14.52
CA THR A 26 -4.78 -0.37 15.38
C THR A 26 -3.72 0.73 15.62
N MET A 27 -3.86 1.89 14.98
CA MET A 27 -2.82 2.92 14.86
C MET A 27 -2.93 4.11 15.85
N ALA A 28 -3.73 4.00 16.91
CA ALA A 28 -3.90 5.08 17.89
C ALA A 28 -2.94 4.97 19.09
N GLN A 29 -1.61 4.97 18.87
CA GLN A 29 -0.64 5.12 19.97
C GLN A 29 -0.26 6.60 20.16
N ARG A 30 -0.81 7.19 21.23
CA ARG A 30 -0.58 8.57 21.70
C ARG A 30 0.88 8.78 22.12
N ASN A 31 1.40 9.99 21.88
CA ASN A 31 2.70 10.43 22.39
C ASN A 31 2.64 10.51 23.92
N VAL A 32 3.70 10.09 24.62
CA VAL A 32 3.80 10.07 26.08
C VAL A 32 5.01 10.90 26.50
N ASP A 33 4.83 11.84 27.40
CA ASP A 33 5.87 12.60 28.07
C ASP A 33 6.22 11.94 29.41
N VAL A 34 7.49 11.99 29.81
CA VAL A 34 7.99 11.42 31.06
C VAL A 34 8.51 12.55 31.94
N VAL A 35 7.88 12.74 33.09
CA VAL A 35 8.28 13.72 34.11
C VAL A 35 8.93 12.99 35.27
N THR A 36 10.17 13.35 35.60
CA THR A 36 10.90 12.84 36.76
C THR A 36 10.95 13.93 37.82
N LEU A 37 10.48 13.62 39.02
CA LEU A 37 10.51 14.51 40.18
C LEU A 37 11.82 14.35 40.96
N LYS A 38 12.23 15.37 41.72
CA LYS A 38 13.45 15.36 42.54
C LYS A 38 13.46 14.30 43.63
N ASN A 39 12.28 13.88 44.08
CA ASN A 39 12.12 12.77 45.03
C ASN A 39 12.31 11.38 44.38
N GLY A 40 12.58 11.31 43.08
CA GLY A 40 12.79 10.06 42.34
C GLY A 40 11.52 9.47 41.73
N ASN A 41 10.33 10.04 41.96
CA ASN A 41 9.10 9.58 41.34
C ASN A 41 9.09 9.89 39.84
N VAL A 42 8.62 8.93 39.05
CA VAL A 42 8.54 9.03 37.59
C VAL A 42 7.08 8.91 37.17
N LEU A 43 6.57 9.94 36.50
CA LEU A 43 5.21 10.01 35.98
C LEU A 43 5.22 10.02 34.46
N LYS A 44 4.29 9.27 33.87
CA LYS A 44 4.12 9.16 32.43
C LYS A 44 2.74 9.67 32.05
N GLY A 45 2.67 10.64 31.15
CA GLY A 45 1.43 11.28 30.77
C GLY A 45 1.64 12.25 29.62
N LYS A 46 0.63 13.04 29.28
CA LYS A 46 0.75 14.12 28.29
C LYS A 46 0.81 15.44 29.03
N ILE A 47 1.80 16.29 28.76
CA ILE A 47 1.79 17.65 29.31
C ILE A 47 0.70 18.44 28.59
N VAL A 48 -0.35 18.82 29.30
CA VAL A 48 -1.52 19.53 28.74
C VAL A 48 -1.42 21.04 28.93
N ARG A 49 -0.64 21.49 29.91
CA ARG A 49 -0.40 22.90 30.19
C ARG A 49 0.97 23.10 30.81
N GLN A 50 1.63 24.20 30.47
CA GLN A 50 2.90 24.61 31.06
C GLN A 50 2.95 26.12 31.19
N VAL A 51 3.31 26.61 32.38
CA VAL A 51 3.63 28.02 32.63
C VAL A 51 5.12 28.08 32.99
N PRO A 52 5.98 28.69 32.16
CA PRO A 52 7.42 28.75 32.40
C PRO A 52 7.75 29.34 33.77
N GLY A 53 8.58 28.64 34.54
CA GLY A 53 9.00 29.08 35.87
C GLY A 53 7.99 28.83 36.99
N GLU A 54 6.75 28.46 36.69
CA GLU A 54 5.73 28.17 37.71
C GLU A 54 5.41 26.67 37.78
N PHE A 55 4.67 26.13 36.81
CA PHE A 55 4.15 24.76 36.90
C PHE A 55 3.96 24.07 35.55
N ILE A 56 3.84 22.75 35.61
CA ILE A 56 3.31 21.90 34.53
C ILE A 56 2.06 21.16 34.99
N GLU A 57 1.19 20.83 34.03
CA GLU A 57 0.01 19.99 34.23
C GLU A 57 0.11 18.75 33.33
N LEU A 58 0.06 17.57 33.94
CA LEU A 58 0.26 16.28 33.30
C LEU A 58 -1.06 15.48 33.34
N GLU A 59 -1.55 15.06 32.18
CA GLU A 59 -2.66 14.11 32.04
C GLU A 59 -2.09 12.67 31.99
N THR A 60 -2.35 11.87 33.02
CA THR A 60 -1.92 10.46 33.08
C THR A 60 -2.85 9.54 32.29
N ARG A 61 -2.45 8.28 32.06
CA ARG A 61 -3.18 7.34 31.17
C ARG A 61 -4.62 7.04 31.63
N ASP A 62 -4.85 7.14 32.94
CA ASP A 62 -6.14 7.03 33.63
C ASP A 62 -6.99 8.31 33.56
N LYS A 63 -6.56 9.32 32.79
CA LYS A 63 -7.22 10.65 32.62
C LYS A 63 -7.24 11.50 33.90
N ASN A 64 -6.33 11.24 34.82
CA ASN A 64 -6.12 12.11 35.97
C ASN A 64 -5.18 13.26 35.61
N PHE A 65 -5.43 14.44 36.19
CA PHE A 65 -4.61 15.63 36.00
C PHE A 65 -3.76 15.87 37.25
N TRP A 66 -2.46 16.00 37.03
CA TRP A 66 -1.49 16.24 38.08
C TRP A 66 -0.75 17.54 37.81
N LYS A 67 -0.76 18.45 38.78
CA LYS A 67 -0.01 19.71 38.73
C LYS A 67 1.29 19.56 39.50
N PHE A 68 2.41 19.91 38.88
CA PHE A 68 3.73 19.92 39.51
C PHE A 68 4.36 21.28 39.34
N ASP A 69 4.88 21.84 40.44
CA ASP A 69 5.67 23.06 40.37
C ASP A 69 7.02 22.75 39.72
N MET A 70 7.54 23.71 38.94
CA MET A 70 8.80 23.54 38.22
C MET A 70 9.98 23.25 39.14
N GLU A 71 9.91 23.72 40.38
CA GLU A 71 10.95 23.50 41.39
C GLU A 71 11.04 22.03 41.84
N ASP A 72 9.97 21.26 41.75
CA ASP A 72 9.92 19.86 42.16
C ASP A 72 10.38 18.89 41.06
N ILE A 73 10.56 19.40 39.85
CA ILE A 73 10.88 18.63 38.66
C ILE A 73 12.40 18.52 38.54
N ALA A 74 12.88 17.28 38.42
CA ALA A 74 14.28 16.99 38.18
C ALA A 74 14.61 16.95 36.68
N ASP A 75 13.72 16.34 35.88
CA ASP A 75 13.94 16.14 34.45
C ASP A 75 12.59 16.01 33.72
N ILE A 76 12.46 16.67 32.57
CA ILE A 76 11.32 16.49 31.65
C ILE A 76 11.87 15.88 30.37
N ARG A 77 11.47 14.64 30.11
CA ARG A 77 11.78 13.93 28.86
C ARG A 77 10.56 13.86 27.99
N PHE A 78 10.57 14.64 26.93
CA PHE A 78 9.69 14.40 25.80
C PHE A 78 10.13 13.10 25.13
N GLU A 79 9.35 12.02 25.19
CA GLU A 79 9.57 10.86 24.32
C GLU A 79 9.10 11.19 22.88
N ALA A 80 9.56 12.31 22.32
CA ALA A 80 9.79 12.34 20.89
C ALA A 80 10.97 11.41 20.66
N LYS A 81 10.69 10.15 20.24
CA LYS A 81 11.67 9.09 19.93
C LYS A 81 13.09 9.65 19.85
N ARG A 82 13.92 9.35 20.86
CA ARG A 82 15.37 9.61 20.88
C ARG A 82 15.87 9.69 19.43
N MET A 83 16.27 10.88 18.98
CA MET A 83 17.12 10.96 17.80
C MET A 83 18.35 10.12 18.12
N GLN A 84 18.36 8.87 17.64
CA GLN A 84 19.51 8.01 17.78
C GLN A 84 20.61 8.65 16.95
N LYS A 85 21.66 9.12 17.65
CA LYS A 85 23.01 9.25 17.12
C LYS A 85 23.25 8.09 16.16
N THR A 86 23.49 8.41 14.89
CA THR A 86 24.02 7.53 13.85
C THR A 86 23.71 6.05 14.05
N ALA A 87 22.43 5.68 13.88
CA ALA A 87 22.03 4.27 13.94
C ALA A 87 22.52 3.54 12.70
N LYS A 88 23.66 2.88 12.89
CA LYS A 88 24.15 1.73 12.13
C LYS A 88 22.98 0.75 11.84
N ASP A 89 22.83 0.38 10.57
CA ASP A 89 22.21 -0.86 10.08
C ASP A 89 20.78 -1.25 10.48
N SER A 90 19.80 -0.35 10.34
CA SER A 90 18.43 -0.82 10.10
C SER A 90 17.68 0.08 9.12
N LEU A 91 16.95 -0.56 8.22
CA LEU A 91 15.89 0.08 7.44
C LEU A 91 14.88 0.70 8.42
N PRO A 92 14.21 1.81 8.06
CA PRO A 92 13.28 2.50 8.96
C PRO A 92 12.05 1.66 9.35
N MET A 93 11.85 0.50 8.73
CA MET A 93 10.95 -0.52 9.22
C MET A 93 11.61 -1.22 10.41
N LYS A 94 11.28 -0.71 11.60
CA LYS A 94 11.77 -1.13 12.90
C LYS A 94 11.53 -2.64 13.12
N ASN A 95 12.57 -3.46 12.95
CA ASN A 95 12.63 -4.92 13.21
C ASN A 95 11.56 -5.74 12.45
N GLU A 96 11.74 -7.06 12.36
CA GLU A 96 10.83 -7.94 11.61
C GLU A 96 9.37 -7.69 11.96
N GLY A 97 8.49 -7.80 10.97
CA GLY A 97 7.08 -7.62 11.20
C GLY A 97 6.25 -7.57 9.93
N MET A 98 4.95 -7.68 10.14
CA MET A 98 3.96 -7.45 9.10
C MET A 98 3.81 -5.95 8.85
N PHE A 99 3.67 -5.59 7.59
CA PHE A 99 3.30 -4.25 7.15
C PHE A 99 2.38 -4.33 5.95
N TYR A 100 1.65 -3.25 5.73
CA TYR A 100 0.72 -3.15 4.62
C TYR A 100 1.10 -1.94 3.76
N GLU A 101 0.89 -2.07 2.45
CA GLU A 101 1.17 -0.99 1.51
C GLU A 101 -0.02 -0.82 0.58
N VAL A 102 -0.50 0.43 0.49
CA VAL A 102 -1.42 0.85 -0.57
C VAL A 102 -0.60 1.63 -1.59
N ARG A 103 -0.69 1.24 -2.86
CA ARG A 103 -0.05 1.90 -4.00
C ARG A 103 -1.10 2.39 -4.98
N MET A 104 -0.89 3.58 -5.51
CA MET A 104 -1.71 4.17 -6.58
C MET A 104 -0.79 4.72 -7.66
N GLY A 105 -1.15 4.54 -8.92
CA GLY A 105 -0.24 4.80 -10.02
C GLY A 105 -0.85 4.58 -11.39
N ALA A 106 0.02 4.48 -12.39
CA ALA A 106 -0.36 4.24 -13.76
C ALA A 106 0.57 3.24 -14.45
N LEU A 107 0.03 2.54 -15.44
CA LEU A 107 0.76 1.61 -16.31
C LEU A 107 0.99 2.27 -17.68
N ILE A 108 2.12 2.92 -17.86
CA ILE A 108 2.39 3.77 -19.03
C ILE A 108 2.93 2.94 -20.20
N GLY A 109 2.43 3.21 -21.41
CA GLY A 109 2.92 2.63 -22.66
C GLY A 109 2.07 1.48 -23.19
N ASN A 110 2.57 0.83 -24.25
CA ASN A 110 1.87 -0.10 -25.16
C ASN A 110 1.08 0.61 -26.29
N LYS A 111 1.36 0.21 -27.54
CA LYS A 111 0.73 0.76 -28.77
C LYS A 111 -0.63 0.13 -29.06
N ASP A 112 -0.89 -1.07 -28.54
CA ASP A 112 -2.04 -1.90 -28.95
C ASP A 112 -3.27 -1.74 -28.05
N ASN A 113 -3.21 -0.86 -27.05
CA ASN A 113 -4.34 -0.52 -26.16
C ASN A 113 -4.80 0.90 -26.42
N LYS A 114 -6.11 1.17 -26.34
CA LYS A 114 -6.64 2.54 -26.46
C LYS A 114 -6.24 3.39 -25.25
N ASN A 115 -6.12 2.78 -24.07
CA ASN A 115 -5.63 3.46 -22.88
C ASN A 115 -4.09 3.41 -22.77
N ASN A 116 -3.45 4.56 -23.00
CA ASN A 116 -1.99 4.72 -22.93
C ASN A 116 -1.44 4.73 -21.50
N ALA A 117 -2.28 4.99 -20.49
CA ALA A 117 -1.88 5.02 -19.08
C ALA A 117 -3.03 4.60 -18.12
N PRO A 118 -3.46 3.33 -18.12
CA PRO A 118 -4.37 2.75 -17.15
C PRO A 118 -4.01 3.11 -15.72
N PHE A 119 -5.00 3.57 -14.97
CA PHE A 119 -4.88 3.73 -13.53
C PHE A 119 -4.70 2.36 -12.87
N SER A 120 -3.87 2.31 -11.82
CA SER A 120 -3.57 1.09 -11.08
C SER A 120 -3.54 1.40 -9.58
N MET A 121 -4.32 0.66 -8.82
CA MET A 121 -4.33 0.68 -7.36
C MET A 121 -4.03 -0.72 -6.83
N LEU A 122 -3.03 -0.85 -5.97
CA LEU A 122 -2.60 -2.13 -5.42
C LEU A 122 -2.60 -2.06 -3.89
N LEU A 123 -3.05 -3.13 -3.24
CA LEU A 123 -2.98 -3.33 -1.80
C LEU A 123 -2.17 -4.60 -1.55
N SER A 124 -1.12 -4.54 -0.73
CA SER A 124 -0.36 -5.72 -0.33
C SER A 124 -0.11 -5.77 1.18
N GLY A 125 -0.07 -7.00 1.70
CA GLY A 125 0.44 -7.32 3.03
C GLY A 125 1.76 -8.07 2.89
N SER A 126 2.78 -7.64 3.61
CA SER A 126 4.15 -8.18 3.51
C SER A 126 4.76 -8.38 4.89
N TYR A 127 5.54 -9.44 5.03
CA TYR A 127 6.34 -9.71 6.22
C TYR A 127 7.81 -9.42 5.94
N LEU A 128 8.42 -8.51 6.72
CA LEU A 128 9.83 -8.16 6.63
C LEU A 128 10.68 -9.12 7.48
N LEU A 129 11.66 -9.76 6.85
CA LEU A 129 12.64 -10.65 7.48
C LEU A 129 13.87 -9.85 7.95
N LYS A 130 14.65 -10.42 8.89
CA LYS A 130 15.88 -9.83 9.44
C LYS A 130 16.92 -9.42 8.39
N ASN A 131 16.95 -10.12 7.27
CA ASN A 131 17.92 -9.94 6.20
C ASN A 131 17.54 -8.82 5.22
N GLY A 132 16.48 -8.05 5.49
CA GLY A 132 16.01 -6.98 4.61
C GLY A 132 15.20 -7.47 3.41
N ILE A 133 14.87 -8.77 3.34
CA ILE A 133 13.92 -9.31 2.37
C ILE A 133 12.51 -9.22 2.96
N SER A 134 11.54 -8.78 2.19
CA SER A 134 10.13 -8.96 2.52
C SER A 134 9.45 -9.90 1.54
N LEU A 135 8.55 -10.72 2.06
CA LEU A 135 7.66 -11.58 1.29
C LEU A 135 6.22 -11.18 1.57
N GLY A 136 5.41 -11.06 0.54
CA GLY A 136 4.04 -10.63 0.67
C GLY A 136 3.16 -11.11 -0.46
N ALA A 137 1.88 -10.79 -0.33
CA ALA A 137 0.89 -10.97 -1.38
C ALA A 137 -0.03 -9.76 -1.40
N GLY A 138 -0.65 -9.52 -2.55
CA GLY A 138 -1.51 -8.39 -2.75
C GLY A 138 -2.56 -8.62 -3.83
N VAL A 139 -3.53 -7.72 -3.82
CA VAL A 139 -4.57 -7.60 -4.82
C VAL A 139 -4.56 -6.18 -5.37
N GLY A 140 -5.21 -5.96 -6.51
CA GLY A 140 -5.33 -4.61 -7.05
C GLY A 140 -6.52 -4.44 -7.97
N TYR A 141 -6.63 -3.23 -8.49
CA TYR A 141 -7.57 -2.81 -9.50
C TYR A 141 -6.81 -2.02 -10.57
N GLU A 142 -6.96 -2.42 -11.83
CA GLU A 142 -6.28 -1.80 -12.97
C GLU A 142 -7.31 -1.49 -14.07
N SER A 143 -7.40 -0.21 -14.46
CA SER A 143 -8.39 0.28 -15.42
C SER A 143 -7.83 0.23 -16.85
N PHE A 144 -7.55 -0.98 -17.35
CA PHE A 144 -7.25 -1.16 -18.78
C PHE A 144 -8.49 -0.86 -19.64
N ASP A 145 -8.49 -1.30 -20.90
CA ASP A 145 -9.69 -1.23 -21.74
C ASP A 145 -10.80 -2.13 -21.17
N GLU A 146 -10.44 -3.18 -20.42
CA GLU A 146 -11.30 -3.96 -19.54
C GLU A 146 -10.80 -3.78 -18.11
N ALA A 147 -11.68 -3.59 -17.13
CA ALA A 147 -11.25 -3.57 -15.72
C ALA A 147 -10.61 -4.91 -15.33
N GLN A 148 -9.46 -4.86 -14.64
CA GLN A 148 -8.74 -6.06 -14.20
C GLN A 148 -8.41 -6.05 -12.71
N MET A 149 -8.33 -7.24 -12.13
CA MET A 149 -7.97 -7.48 -10.74
C MET A 149 -6.72 -8.37 -10.65
N PRO A 150 -5.51 -7.79 -10.54
CA PRO A 150 -4.30 -8.57 -10.27
C PRO A 150 -4.32 -9.15 -8.86
N LEU A 151 -4.07 -10.46 -8.76
CA LEU A 151 -3.70 -11.15 -7.53
C LEU A 151 -2.23 -11.60 -7.68
N PHE A 152 -1.36 -11.17 -6.77
CA PHE A 152 0.08 -11.34 -6.93
C PHE A 152 0.79 -11.67 -5.63
N GLY A 153 1.87 -12.43 -5.74
CA GLY A 153 2.93 -12.51 -4.73
C GLY A 153 3.96 -11.41 -4.98
N GLU A 154 4.60 -10.93 -3.91
CA GLU A 154 5.60 -9.87 -3.94
C GLU A 154 6.82 -10.25 -3.10
N ILE A 155 8.00 -10.09 -3.68
CA ILE A 155 9.27 -10.10 -2.96
C ILE A 155 9.90 -8.72 -3.06
N LYS A 156 10.42 -8.20 -1.95
CA LYS A 156 11.24 -6.98 -1.94
C LYS A 156 12.55 -7.23 -1.24
N TYR A 157 13.62 -6.64 -1.76
CA TYR A 157 14.91 -6.57 -1.10
C TYR A 157 15.25 -5.13 -0.81
N TYR A 158 15.18 -4.75 0.45
CA TYR A 158 15.44 -3.39 0.90
C TYR A 158 16.95 -3.15 1.05
N THR A 159 17.43 -2.06 0.46
CA THR A 159 18.85 -1.70 0.42
C THR A 159 19.02 -0.17 0.48
N ARG A 160 20.26 0.32 0.45
CA ARG A 160 20.55 1.76 0.32
C ARG A 160 21.37 2.01 -0.92
N ILE A 161 20.92 2.93 -1.77
CA ILE A 161 21.66 3.38 -2.95
C ILE A 161 22.13 4.80 -2.65
N LYS A 162 23.45 4.97 -2.46
CA LYS A 162 24.07 6.27 -2.14
C LYS A 162 23.41 7.00 -0.95
N GLY A 163 23.04 6.23 0.09
CA GLY A 163 22.40 6.78 1.30
C GLY A 163 20.87 6.96 1.21
N ILE A 164 20.28 6.82 0.02
CA ILE A 164 18.82 6.83 -0.17
C ILE A 164 18.27 5.45 0.17
N LYS A 165 17.18 5.41 0.94
CA LYS A 165 16.46 4.17 1.28
C LYS A 165 15.73 3.67 0.03
N SER A 166 16.12 2.50 -0.46
CA SER A 166 15.63 1.92 -1.69
C SER A 166 15.21 0.47 -1.48
N PHE A 167 14.50 -0.10 -2.45
CA PHE A 167 14.24 -1.53 -2.49
C PHE A 167 14.17 -1.98 -3.94
N LEU A 168 14.65 -3.19 -4.20
CA LEU A 168 14.30 -3.92 -5.41
C LEU A 168 13.03 -4.71 -5.14
N PHE A 169 12.14 -4.83 -6.12
CA PHE A 169 10.94 -5.64 -5.99
C PHE A 169 10.68 -6.49 -7.22
N CYS A 170 9.96 -7.58 -7.03
CA CYS A 170 9.37 -8.35 -8.11
C CYS A 170 7.98 -8.80 -7.67
N GLN A 171 6.99 -8.53 -8.51
CA GLN A 171 5.64 -9.05 -8.35
C GLN A 171 5.39 -10.09 -9.42
N SER A 172 4.67 -11.15 -9.08
CA SER A 172 4.23 -12.15 -10.05
C SER A 172 2.88 -12.71 -9.63
N GLY A 173 2.01 -12.99 -10.59
CA GLY A 173 0.65 -13.40 -10.29
C GLY A 173 -0.23 -13.58 -11.51
N TYR A 174 -1.53 -13.47 -11.28
CA TYR A 174 -2.57 -13.58 -12.30
C TYR A 174 -3.52 -12.38 -12.21
N SER A 175 -3.81 -11.76 -13.35
CA SER A 175 -4.76 -10.66 -13.48
C SER A 175 -6.05 -11.18 -14.05
N PHE A 176 -7.12 -11.14 -13.27
CA PHE A 176 -8.46 -11.54 -13.71
C PHE A 176 -9.13 -10.38 -14.43
N ALA A 177 -9.73 -10.61 -15.59
CA ALA A 177 -10.62 -9.61 -16.18
C ALA A 177 -11.93 -9.59 -15.35
N LEU A 178 -12.45 -8.39 -15.10
CA LEU A 178 -13.69 -8.18 -14.36
C LEU A 178 -14.87 -7.85 -15.28
N GLU A 179 -14.60 -7.63 -16.57
CA GLU A 179 -15.56 -7.23 -17.58
C GLU A 179 -15.39 -8.14 -18.81
N ASP A 180 -16.51 -8.65 -19.32
CA ASP A 180 -16.58 -9.31 -20.63
C ASP A 180 -16.77 -8.25 -21.72
N LYS A 181 -16.13 -8.43 -22.88
CA LYS A 181 -16.31 -7.52 -24.01
C LYS A 181 -17.54 -7.95 -24.82
N ASP A 182 -18.62 -7.19 -24.71
CA ASP A 182 -19.69 -7.19 -25.71
C ASP A 182 -19.25 -6.27 -26.87
N GLU A 183 -18.66 -6.81 -27.93
CA GLU A 183 -18.55 -6.04 -29.18
C GLU A 183 -19.94 -5.95 -29.83
N GLN A 184 -20.71 -4.91 -29.51
CA GLN A 184 -21.84 -4.50 -30.35
C GLN A 184 -21.32 -3.86 -31.65
N ASN A 185 -20.82 -4.67 -32.58
CA ASN A 185 -20.72 -4.27 -33.98
C ASN A 185 -22.05 -4.57 -34.67
N TYR A 186 -22.86 -3.52 -34.86
CA TYR A 186 -24.23 -3.54 -35.39
C TYR A 186 -24.38 -4.10 -36.84
N TYR A 187 -23.31 -4.60 -37.45
CA TYR A 187 -23.28 -5.08 -38.84
C TYR A 187 -22.85 -6.54 -39.02
N TYR A 188 -22.23 -7.19 -38.03
CA TYR A 188 -21.79 -8.60 -38.13
C TYR A 188 -21.79 -9.27 -36.76
N GLY A 189 -22.91 -9.93 -36.41
CA GLY A 189 -23.01 -10.93 -35.34
C GLY A 189 -22.74 -10.44 -33.91
N ASN A 190 -23.58 -10.84 -32.96
CA ASN A 190 -23.18 -10.79 -31.54
C ASN A 190 -21.98 -11.72 -31.36
N ASN A 191 -20.82 -11.18 -31.02
CA ASN A 191 -19.64 -11.97 -30.70
C ASN A 191 -19.31 -11.79 -29.22
N ASP A 192 -19.40 -12.88 -28.46
CA ASP A 192 -19.07 -12.90 -27.03
C ASP A 192 -17.54 -13.10 -26.88
N ILE A 193 -16.84 -12.13 -26.30
CA ILE A 193 -15.40 -12.24 -26.01
C ILE A 193 -15.22 -12.55 -24.52
N ASP A 194 -14.86 -13.80 -24.21
CA ASP A 194 -14.55 -14.28 -22.85
C ASP A 194 -13.06 -14.01 -22.57
N SER A 195 -12.79 -12.93 -21.83
CA SER A 195 -11.45 -12.48 -21.46
C SER A 195 -11.08 -13.10 -20.11
N LYS A 196 -10.31 -14.19 -20.11
CA LYS A 196 -10.04 -14.93 -18.86
C LYS A 196 -9.02 -14.29 -17.92
N GLY A 197 -8.30 -13.28 -18.43
CA GLY A 197 -7.17 -12.68 -17.73
C GLY A 197 -5.83 -13.22 -18.22
N GLY A 198 -4.80 -13.10 -17.38
CA GLY A 198 -3.45 -13.47 -17.77
C GLY A 198 -2.44 -13.46 -16.64
N TRP A 199 -1.36 -14.22 -16.81
CA TRP A 199 -0.24 -14.17 -15.85
C TRP A 199 0.57 -12.88 -16.06
N LEU A 200 1.14 -12.38 -14.98
CA LEU A 200 1.89 -11.14 -14.96
C LEU A 200 3.18 -11.29 -14.17
N ILE A 201 4.17 -10.49 -14.54
CA ILE A 201 5.39 -10.25 -13.76
C ILE A 201 5.75 -8.76 -13.82
N ASN A 202 6.23 -8.21 -12.71
CA ASN A 202 6.59 -6.81 -12.58
C ASN A 202 7.86 -6.65 -11.72
N PRO A 203 9.06 -6.86 -12.29
CA PRO A 203 10.31 -6.46 -11.65
C PRO A 203 10.45 -4.94 -11.62
N GLY A 204 11.07 -4.41 -10.58
CA GLY A 204 11.28 -2.97 -10.46
C GLY A 204 12.16 -2.55 -9.30
N ILE A 205 12.27 -1.23 -9.15
CA ILE A 205 12.98 -0.54 -8.08
C ILE A 205 12.04 0.46 -7.42
N GLY A 206 12.17 0.62 -6.12
CA GLY A 206 11.46 1.64 -5.37
C GLY A 206 12.34 2.38 -4.39
N PHE A 207 11.81 3.50 -3.93
CA PHE A 207 12.43 4.42 -2.99
C PHE A 207 11.47 4.69 -1.85
N VAL A 208 11.99 4.65 -0.62
CA VAL A 208 11.22 5.01 0.57
C VAL A 208 11.44 6.49 0.84
N LEU A 209 10.37 7.26 0.68
CA LEU A 209 10.32 8.69 0.94
C LEU A 209 9.78 8.92 2.36
N GLY A 210 10.58 9.56 3.20
CA GLY A 210 10.19 9.90 4.57
C GLY A 210 11.11 9.29 5.64
N ASN A 211 11.12 9.98 6.77
CA ASN A 211 11.92 9.62 7.93
C ASN A 211 11.06 9.50 9.19
N SER A 212 9.75 9.29 9.01
CA SER A 212 8.83 9.11 10.12
C SER A 212 8.72 7.65 10.50
N SER A 213 8.39 7.43 11.76
CA SER A 213 8.41 6.12 12.39
C SER A 213 7.04 5.44 12.45
N LYS A 214 6.03 6.06 11.79
CA LYS A 214 4.62 5.63 11.77
C LYS A 214 4.03 5.51 10.35
N THR A 215 4.54 6.26 9.38
CA THR A 215 4.05 6.20 8.00
C THR A 215 5.21 6.53 7.06
N ASN A 216 5.45 5.67 6.07
CA ASN A 216 6.48 5.90 5.05
C ASN A 216 5.81 5.98 3.69
N PHE A 217 6.20 6.96 2.88
CA PHE A 217 5.78 7.01 1.49
C PHE A 217 6.74 6.20 0.63
N THR A 218 6.28 5.69 -0.50
CA THR A 218 7.12 4.99 -1.46
C THR A 218 6.91 5.53 -2.86
N LEU A 219 7.96 5.49 -3.67
CA LEU A 219 7.89 5.63 -5.11
C LEU A 219 8.36 4.30 -5.71
N ASN A 220 7.57 3.72 -6.61
CA ASN A 220 7.84 2.42 -7.22
C ASN A 220 7.88 2.61 -8.74
N ILE A 221 8.93 2.12 -9.38
CA ILE A 221 9.11 2.14 -10.83
C ILE A 221 9.43 0.70 -11.25
N GLY A 222 8.62 0.13 -12.13
CA GLY A 222 8.73 -1.26 -12.55
C GLY A 222 8.40 -1.46 -14.02
N TYR A 223 8.69 -2.64 -14.52
CA TYR A 223 8.37 -3.07 -15.86
C TYR A 223 7.36 -4.21 -15.81
N ARG A 224 6.11 -3.92 -16.17
CA ARG A 224 5.01 -4.88 -16.19
C ARG A 224 5.01 -5.62 -17.52
N PHE A 225 5.29 -6.92 -17.46
CA PHE A 225 4.99 -7.87 -18.52
C PHE A 225 3.76 -8.67 -18.12
N GLN A 226 2.79 -8.81 -19.02
CA GLN A 226 1.59 -9.59 -18.80
C GLN A 226 1.17 -10.29 -20.08
N LYS A 227 0.86 -11.58 -19.98
CA LYS A 227 0.39 -12.38 -21.12
C LYS A 227 -1.02 -12.84 -20.85
N MET A 228 -1.93 -12.43 -21.72
CA MET A 228 -3.36 -12.71 -21.64
C MET A 228 -3.78 -13.67 -22.73
N GLU A 229 -4.72 -14.55 -22.39
CA GLU A 229 -5.40 -15.41 -23.37
C GLU A 229 -6.87 -14.99 -23.42
N GLN A 230 -7.30 -14.52 -24.58
CA GLN A 230 -8.69 -14.18 -24.86
C GLN A 230 -9.30 -15.28 -25.72
N LYS A 231 -10.49 -15.74 -25.35
CA LYS A 231 -11.23 -16.68 -26.18
C LYS A 231 -12.14 -15.89 -27.09
N TRP A 232 -11.98 -16.12 -28.38
CA TRP A 232 -12.86 -15.60 -29.40
C TRP A 232 -13.77 -16.74 -29.87
N HIS A 233 -15.08 -16.58 -29.71
CA HIS A 233 -16.05 -17.55 -30.20
C HIS A 233 -16.80 -16.93 -31.39
N ASN A 234 -16.69 -17.55 -32.55
CA ASN A 234 -17.41 -17.13 -33.74
C ASN A 234 -18.75 -17.86 -33.82
N THR A 235 -19.83 -17.16 -33.49
CA THR A 235 -21.19 -17.73 -33.50
C THR A 235 -21.66 -18.16 -34.89
N TYR A 236 -20.99 -17.72 -35.96
CA TYR A 236 -21.35 -18.06 -37.34
C TYR A 236 -20.72 -19.37 -37.84
N THR A 237 -19.53 -19.73 -37.35
CA THR A 237 -18.83 -20.98 -37.71
C THR A 237 -18.77 -22.01 -36.57
N ASP A 238 -19.22 -21.64 -35.37
CA ASP A 238 -19.11 -22.43 -34.13
C ASP A 238 -17.65 -22.78 -33.77
N ASP A 239 -16.70 -21.97 -34.26
CA ASP A 239 -15.29 -22.12 -33.98
C ASP A 239 -14.85 -21.28 -32.77
N THR A 240 -13.88 -21.79 -32.02
CA THR A 240 -13.25 -21.09 -30.89
C THR A 240 -11.77 -20.85 -31.18
N GLU A 241 -11.37 -19.59 -31.29
CA GLU A 241 -9.97 -19.20 -31.43
C GLU A 241 -9.41 -18.66 -30.10
N TYR A 242 -8.11 -18.84 -29.91
CA TYR A 242 -7.39 -18.34 -28.74
C TYR A 242 -6.47 -17.20 -29.17
N LEU A 243 -6.82 -15.98 -28.83
CA LEU A 243 -6.00 -14.81 -29.08
C LEU A 243 -5.04 -14.61 -27.91
N ARG A 244 -3.74 -14.64 -28.18
CA ARG A 244 -2.70 -14.36 -27.19
C ARG A 244 -2.26 -12.91 -27.32
N ASN A 245 -2.48 -12.14 -26.26
CA ASN A 245 -2.06 -10.74 -26.20
C ASN A 245 -0.94 -10.56 -25.16
N GLU A 246 0.09 -9.78 -25.51
CA GLU A 246 1.24 -9.51 -24.66
C GLU A 246 1.31 -8.02 -24.35
N ILE A 247 1.20 -7.68 -23.07
CA ILE A 247 1.20 -6.32 -22.55
C ILE A 247 2.55 -6.02 -21.92
N ASN A 248 3.18 -4.96 -22.40
CA ASN A 248 4.45 -4.45 -21.93
C ASN A 248 4.29 -2.99 -21.51
N ARG A 249 4.40 -2.70 -20.21
CA ARG A 249 4.14 -1.35 -19.67
C ARG A 249 5.13 -0.96 -18.59
N LEU A 250 5.46 0.33 -18.54
CA LEU A 250 6.17 0.92 -17.41
C LEU A 250 5.17 1.14 -16.27
N SER A 251 5.38 0.54 -15.11
CA SER A 251 4.55 0.78 -13.93
C SER A 251 5.16 1.87 -13.06
N ILE A 252 4.40 2.92 -12.76
CA ILE A 252 4.83 3.97 -11.82
C ILE A 252 3.76 4.10 -10.74
N HIS A 253 4.13 3.92 -9.48
CA HIS A 253 3.23 4.02 -8.34
C HIS A 253 3.82 4.82 -7.18
N VAL A 254 2.96 5.60 -6.54
CA VAL A 254 3.22 6.17 -5.21
C VAL A 254 2.51 5.32 -4.18
N GLY A 255 3.18 4.98 -3.09
CA GLY A 255 2.62 4.16 -2.03
C GLY A 255 2.71 4.77 -0.65
N ILE A 256 1.91 4.23 0.26
CA ILE A 256 1.90 4.53 1.68
C ILE A 256 2.03 3.20 2.42
N ILE A 257 3.07 3.08 3.23
CA ILE A 257 3.31 1.94 4.14
C ILE A 257 2.79 2.30 5.53
N PHE A 258 2.05 1.36 6.11
CA PHE A 258 1.52 1.40 7.48
C PHE A 258 1.75 0.06 8.19
#